data_AF-A0A5C9AC21-F1
#
_entry.id   AF-A0A5C9AC21-F1
#
_cell.length_a   1.000
_cell.length_b   1.000
_cell.length_c   1.000
_cell.angle_alpha   90.00
_cell.angle_beta   90.00
_cell.angle_gamma   90.00
#
_symmetry.space_group_name_H-M   'P 1'
#
loop_
_entity.id
_entity.type
_entity.pdbx_description
1 polymer ?
#
loop_
_entity_poly.entity_id
_entity_poly.type
_entity_poly.pdbx_seq_one_letter_code
_entity_poly.pdbx_strand_id
1 'polypeptide(L)'
;TEGQADWWEKRAHSLGVAGIAKGYFNSGFLLINTAQWAAQQVSARAIAMLNEPEIIKKITHPDQDVLNMLLADKLIFADIKYNTQFSLNYQLKESFINPVTNDTIFIHYIGPTKPWHDWAWDYPVSQAFMEAKNASPWKNTALLKPNNSNQLRYSAKHMLKKHRYLKGFSNYLFYFIEKIKH
;
A
#
# COMPACT_ATOMS: atom_id res chain seq x y z
N THR A 1 6.80 15.56 5.25
CA THR A 1 7.18 14.13 5.35
C THR A 1 5.91 13.34 5.51
N GLU A 2 5.88 12.08 5.07
CA GLU A 2 4.80 11.19 5.50
C GLU A 2 5.03 10.85 6.99
N GLY A 3 4.06 10.43 7.79
CA GLY A 3 4.29 9.93 9.16
C GLY A 3 4.83 10.93 10.20
N GLN A 4 5.11 10.42 11.41
CA GLN A 4 5.58 11.19 12.58
C GLN A 4 7.11 11.16 12.70
N ALA A 5 7.71 12.21 13.27
CA ALA A 5 9.17 12.36 13.34
C ALA A 5 9.86 11.21 14.08
N ASP A 6 9.25 10.72 15.16
CA ASP A 6 9.77 9.60 15.97
C ASP A 6 9.84 8.27 15.20
N TRP A 7 8.99 8.09 14.17
CA TRP A 7 9.04 6.92 13.30
C TRP A 7 10.28 6.98 12.41
N TRP A 8 10.65 8.16 11.93
CA TRP A 8 11.78 8.33 11.02
C TRP A 8 13.12 8.31 11.71
N GLU A 9 13.21 8.75 12.97
CA GLU A 9 14.38 8.52 13.80
C GLU A 9 14.65 7.01 13.96
N LYS A 10 13.61 6.24 14.33
CA LYS A 10 13.72 4.78 14.45
C LYS A 10 14.10 4.13 13.13
N ARG A 11 13.53 4.61 12.00
CA ARG A 11 13.85 4.08 10.68
C ARG A 11 15.27 4.42 10.23
N ALA A 12 15.73 5.65 10.48
CA ALA A 12 17.09 6.08 10.21
C ALA A 12 18.11 5.22 10.95
N HIS A 13 17.86 4.92 12.23
CA HIS A 13 18.68 4.00 13.01
C HIS A 13 18.66 2.58 12.43
N SER A 14 17.48 2.04 12.13
CA SER A 14 17.31 0.69 11.56
C SER A 14 17.99 0.50 10.21
N LEU A 15 17.99 1.52 9.35
CA LEU A 15 18.58 1.48 8.01
C LEU A 15 20.03 1.98 7.98
N GLY A 16 20.52 2.59 9.06
CA GLY A 16 21.87 3.13 9.15
C GLY A 16 22.12 4.39 8.32
N VAL A 17 21.07 5.17 8.04
CA VAL A 17 21.15 6.41 7.23
C VAL A 17 20.51 7.56 8.00
N ALA A 18 21.35 8.41 8.61
CA ALA A 18 20.89 9.50 9.47
C ALA A 18 19.97 10.51 8.75
N GLY A 19 20.20 10.74 7.45
CA GLY A 19 19.38 11.66 6.64
C GLY A 19 17.88 11.29 6.62
N ILE A 20 17.53 10.01 6.79
CA ILE A 20 16.14 9.55 6.84
C ILE A 20 15.38 10.16 8.03
N ALA A 21 16.05 10.54 9.11
CA ALA A 21 15.40 11.17 10.26
C ALA A 21 14.73 12.51 9.89
N LYS A 22 15.21 13.17 8.82
CA LYS A 22 14.59 14.39 8.29
C LYS A 22 13.29 14.11 7.52
N GLY A 23 13.03 12.85 7.18
CA GLY A 23 11.83 12.43 6.49
C GLY A 23 11.99 11.14 5.68
N TYR A 24 10.88 10.43 5.54
CA TYR A 24 10.75 9.22 4.75
C TYR A 24 9.52 9.34 3.84
N PHE A 25 9.62 8.90 2.59
CA PHE A 25 8.55 8.96 1.60
C PHE A 25 8.03 7.57 1.21
N ASN A 26 6.76 7.47 0.81
CA ASN A 26 6.22 6.26 0.19
C ASN A 26 6.50 6.24 -1.32
N SER A 27 6.94 5.08 -1.85
CA SER A 27 7.29 4.93 -3.27
C SER A 27 6.08 4.81 -4.22
N GLY A 28 4.85 4.94 -3.73
CA GLY A 28 3.62 4.79 -4.53
C GLY A 28 3.37 5.91 -5.53
N PHE A 29 3.90 7.12 -5.28
CA PHE A 29 3.86 8.24 -6.21
C PHE A 29 5.14 9.06 -6.11
N LEU A 30 5.82 9.26 -7.24
CA LEU A 30 7.07 10.01 -7.32
C LEU A 30 7.05 10.94 -8.54
N LEU A 31 7.34 12.21 -8.32
CA LEU A 31 7.69 13.14 -9.40
C LEU A 31 9.21 13.15 -9.55
N ILE A 32 9.71 12.61 -10.66
CA ILE A 32 11.14 12.31 -10.84
C ILE A 32 11.78 13.29 -11.82
N ASN A 33 12.88 13.93 -11.40
CA ASN A 33 13.80 14.59 -12.33
C ASN A 33 14.64 13.52 -13.05
N THR A 34 14.21 13.12 -14.24
CA THR A 34 14.79 12.00 -14.98
C THR A 34 16.23 12.24 -15.42
N ALA A 35 16.59 13.49 -15.76
CA ALA A 35 17.96 13.86 -16.12
C ALA A 35 18.92 13.65 -14.93
N GLN A 36 18.55 14.13 -13.75
CA GLN A 36 19.34 13.93 -12.53
C GLN A 36 19.34 12.47 -12.08
N TRP A 37 18.21 11.77 -12.22
CA TRP A 37 18.09 10.34 -11.91
C TRP A 37 19.07 9.50 -12.72
N ALA A 38 19.17 9.79 -14.03
CA ALA A 38 20.11 9.14 -14.95
C ALA A 38 21.56 9.53 -14.63
N ALA A 39 21.86 10.82 -14.46
CA ALA A 39 23.21 11.30 -14.15
C ALA A 39 23.78 10.69 -12.86
N GLN A 40 22.92 10.45 -11.86
CA GLN A 40 23.32 9.85 -10.57
C GLN A 40 23.18 8.32 -10.52
N GLN A 41 22.82 7.69 -11.64
CA GLN A 41 22.68 6.24 -11.79
C GLN A 41 21.80 5.62 -10.68
N VAL A 42 20.71 6.30 -10.31
CA VAL A 42 19.90 5.92 -9.12
C VAL A 42 19.34 4.51 -9.26
N SER A 43 18.80 4.14 -10.42
CA SER A 43 18.28 2.79 -10.65
C SER A 43 19.34 1.70 -10.49
N ALA A 44 20.52 1.89 -11.10
CA ALA A 44 21.60 0.90 -11.03
C ALA A 44 22.09 0.71 -9.59
N ARG A 45 22.22 1.81 -8.84
CA ARG A 45 22.61 1.79 -7.42
C ARG A 45 21.53 1.14 -6.55
N ALA A 46 20.26 1.41 -6.82
CA ALA A 46 19.15 0.77 -6.11
C ALA A 46 19.14 -0.75 -6.33
N ILE A 47 19.32 -1.19 -7.57
CA ILE A 47 19.41 -2.62 -7.91
C ILE A 47 20.65 -3.25 -7.24
N ALA A 48 21.79 -2.56 -7.23
CA ALA A 48 22.99 -3.06 -6.55
C ALA A 48 22.73 -3.27 -5.05
N MET A 49 22.13 -2.29 -4.36
CA MET A 49 21.76 -2.39 -2.94
C MET A 49 20.76 -3.52 -2.67
N LEU A 50 19.80 -3.74 -3.58
CA LEU A 50 18.84 -4.84 -3.47
C LEU A 50 19.49 -6.23 -3.60
N ASN A 51 20.72 -6.32 -4.08
CA ASN A 51 21.51 -7.56 -4.14
C ASN A 51 22.52 -7.70 -3.00
N GLU A 52 22.67 -6.69 -2.13
CA GLU A 52 23.62 -6.74 -1.01
C GLU A 52 23.00 -7.46 0.21
N PRO A 53 23.57 -8.59 0.66
CA PRO A 53 22.99 -9.39 1.75
C PRO A 53 22.76 -8.60 3.04
N GLU A 54 23.67 -7.68 3.38
CA GLU A 54 23.56 -6.86 4.59
C GLU A 54 22.46 -5.79 4.50
N ILE A 55 22.12 -5.35 3.30
CA ILE A 55 21.00 -4.44 3.05
C ILE A 55 19.68 -5.22 3.10
N ILE A 56 19.62 -6.38 2.42
CA ILE A 56 18.43 -7.24 2.37
C ILE A 56 17.96 -7.63 3.79
N LYS A 57 18.89 -7.88 4.71
CA LYS A 57 18.57 -8.19 6.12
C LYS A 57 17.92 -7.04 6.89
N LYS A 58 18.10 -5.79 6.45
CA LYS A 58 17.63 -4.56 7.16
C LYS A 58 16.34 -3.99 6.59
N ILE A 59 16.15 -4.11 5.27
CA ILE A 59 14.99 -3.54 4.58
C ILE A 59 13.74 -4.39 4.81
N THR A 60 12.60 -3.71 4.94
CA THR A 60 11.28 -4.37 5.07
C THR A 60 10.36 -4.02 3.90
N HIS A 61 10.66 -2.93 3.19
CA HIS A 61 9.97 -2.45 2.00
C HIS A 61 11.04 -2.23 0.92
N PRO A 62 11.33 -3.24 0.07
CA PRO A 62 12.61 -3.32 -0.64
C PRO A 62 12.95 -2.07 -1.47
N ASP A 63 12.09 -1.70 -2.41
CA ASP A 63 12.25 -0.54 -3.27
C ASP A 63 12.19 0.78 -2.46
N GLN A 64 11.21 0.91 -1.57
CA GLN A 64 10.97 2.13 -0.81
C GLN A 64 12.13 2.45 0.14
N ASP A 65 12.62 1.47 0.89
CA ASP A 65 13.73 1.65 1.82
C ASP A 65 15.02 2.00 1.08
N VAL A 66 15.34 1.27 0.01
CA VAL A 66 16.55 1.52 -0.78
C VAL A 66 16.54 2.91 -1.39
N LEU A 67 15.39 3.36 -1.92
CA LEU A 67 15.29 4.72 -2.45
C LEU A 67 15.40 5.78 -1.35
N ASN A 68 14.80 5.58 -0.18
CA ASN A 68 14.96 6.50 0.96
C ASN A 68 16.42 6.55 1.45
N MET A 69 17.14 5.42 1.46
CA MET A 69 18.56 5.36 1.81
C MET A 69 19.42 6.12 0.79
N LEU A 70 19.15 5.97 -0.51
CA LEU A 70 19.92 6.59 -1.58
C LEU A 70 19.68 8.10 -1.70
N LEU A 71 18.47 8.56 -1.36
CA LEU A 71 17.99 9.89 -1.68
C LEU A 71 17.76 10.77 -0.45
N ALA A 72 18.05 10.32 0.78
CA ALA A 72 17.70 10.99 2.03
C ALA A 72 17.90 12.53 2.04
N ASP A 73 18.98 13.04 1.45
CA ASP A 73 19.30 14.48 1.40
C ASP A 73 18.99 15.15 0.04
N LYS A 74 18.24 14.49 -0.84
CA LYS A 74 17.94 14.88 -2.23
C LYS A 74 16.44 14.88 -2.54
N LEU A 75 15.60 15.04 -1.50
CA LEU A 75 14.15 14.92 -1.60
C LEU A 75 13.46 16.28 -1.44
N ILE A 76 12.37 16.44 -2.16
CA ILE A 76 11.36 17.47 -1.92
C ILE A 76 10.06 16.74 -1.64
N PHE A 77 9.49 16.95 -0.45
CA PHE A 77 8.25 16.29 -0.07
C PHE A 77 7.06 16.99 -0.72
N ALA A 78 6.31 16.25 -1.53
CA ALA A 78 5.03 16.69 -2.05
C ALA A 78 3.94 16.67 -0.96
N ASP A 79 2.87 17.43 -1.19
CA ASP A 79 1.67 17.38 -0.36
C ASP A 79 1.05 15.98 -0.36
N ILE A 80 0.56 15.53 0.80
CA ILE A 80 -0.05 14.21 1.01
C ILE A 80 -1.27 13.96 0.11
N LYS A 81 -1.92 15.01 -0.40
CA LYS A 81 -3.04 14.87 -1.35
C LYS A 81 -2.68 14.15 -2.65
N TYR A 82 -1.38 14.14 -3.02
CA TYR A 82 -0.88 13.40 -4.18
C TYR A 82 -0.50 11.94 -3.86
N ASN A 83 -0.60 11.50 -2.61
CA ASN A 83 -0.37 10.11 -2.22
C ASN A 83 -1.18 9.77 -0.96
N THR A 84 -2.49 10.02 -0.98
CA THR A 84 -3.35 9.78 0.18
C THR A 84 -3.57 8.28 0.34
N GLN A 85 -2.81 7.67 1.24
CA GLN A 85 -2.82 6.23 1.48
C GLN A 85 -4.06 5.81 2.29
N PHE A 86 -4.76 4.77 1.81
CA PHE A 86 -5.88 4.19 2.54
C PHE A 86 -5.89 2.65 2.44
N SER A 87 -6.01 1.98 3.58
CA SER A 87 -6.24 0.54 3.63
C SER A 87 -7.71 0.24 3.84
N LEU A 88 -8.33 -0.48 2.90
CA LEU A 88 -9.73 -0.92 3.03
C LEU A 88 -9.98 -1.77 4.27
N ASN A 89 -8.95 -2.43 4.81
CA ASN A 89 -9.05 -3.19 6.06
C ASN A 89 -9.31 -2.28 7.28
N TYR A 90 -9.11 -0.96 7.20
CA TYR A 90 -9.52 -0.06 8.28
C TYR A 90 -11.04 -0.07 8.50
N GLN A 91 -11.83 -0.42 7.49
CA GLN A 91 -13.29 -0.64 7.61
C GLN A 91 -13.67 -1.80 8.56
N LEU A 92 -12.71 -2.67 8.90
CA LEU A 92 -12.92 -3.76 9.87
C LEU A 92 -12.71 -3.29 11.32
N LYS A 93 -12.07 -2.14 11.54
CA LYS A 93 -11.88 -1.55 12.87
C LYS A 93 -13.22 -0.98 13.37
N GLU A 94 -13.33 -0.80 14.68
CA GLU A 94 -14.47 -0.11 15.28
C GLU A 94 -14.47 1.38 14.94
N SER A 95 -13.29 2.00 14.99
CA SER A 95 -13.08 3.39 14.61
C SER A 95 -11.81 3.53 13.75
N PHE A 96 -11.86 4.47 12.81
CA PHE A 96 -10.71 4.92 12.02
C PHE A 96 -10.99 6.32 11.48
N ILE A 97 -9.93 7.07 11.19
CA ILE A 97 -10.02 8.35 10.48
C ILE A 97 -9.83 8.05 8.99
N ASN A 98 -10.76 8.50 8.16
CA ASN A 98 -10.59 8.45 6.71
C ASN A 98 -9.79 9.69 6.27
N PRO A 99 -8.55 9.54 5.77
CA PRO A 99 -7.74 10.64 5.28
C PRO A 99 -8.17 11.15 3.91
N VAL A 100 -9.05 10.43 3.19
CA VAL A 100 -9.55 10.84 1.88
C VAL A 100 -10.60 11.93 2.06
N THR A 101 -10.33 13.10 1.50
CA THR A 101 -11.19 14.30 1.53
C THR A 101 -11.44 14.81 0.12
N ASN A 102 -12.20 15.90 -0.02
CA ASN A 102 -12.41 16.57 -1.32
C ASN A 102 -11.12 17.21 -1.88
N ASP A 103 -10.10 17.42 -1.05
CA ASP A 103 -8.80 17.95 -1.48
C ASP A 103 -7.86 16.85 -1.98
N THR A 104 -8.21 15.57 -1.79
CA THR A 104 -7.41 14.44 -2.25
C THR A 104 -7.37 14.38 -3.77
N ILE A 105 -6.16 14.33 -4.34
CA ILE A 105 -5.94 14.20 -5.79
C ILE A 105 -5.71 12.73 -6.18
N PHE A 106 -4.90 12.01 -5.42
CA PHE A 106 -4.62 10.59 -5.66
C PHE A 106 -4.89 9.75 -4.41
N ILE A 107 -5.77 8.76 -4.54
CA ILE A 107 -6.02 7.75 -3.51
C ILE A 107 -5.10 6.55 -3.79
N HIS A 108 -4.22 6.25 -2.86
CA HIS A 108 -3.36 5.07 -2.92
C HIS A 108 -3.94 3.96 -2.04
N TYR A 109 -4.64 3.00 -2.66
CA TYR A 109 -5.21 1.85 -1.95
C TYR A 109 -4.10 0.87 -1.51
N ILE A 110 -3.58 1.05 -0.30
CA ILE A 110 -2.55 0.19 0.30
C ILE A 110 -3.13 -1.07 0.95
N GLY A 111 -2.28 -2.03 1.29
CA GLY A 111 -2.68 -3.26 1.99
C GLY A 111 -3.35 -4.32 1.08
N PRO A 112 -3.82 -5.44 1.67
CA PRO A 112 -4.17 -6.63 0.91
C PRO A 112 -5.59 -6.61 0.32
N THR A 113 -6.51 -5.80 0.86
CA THR A 113 -7.85 -5.62 0.31
C THR A 113 -7.86 -4.42 -0.63
N LYS A 114 -8.35 -4.61 -1.85
CA LYS A 114 -8.38 -3.63 -2.93
C LYS A 114 -9.82 -3.35 -3.37
N PRO A 115 -10.12 -2.19 -3.95
CA PRO A 115 -11.49 -1.85 -4.34
C PRO A 115 -12.02 -2.71 -5.49
N TRP A 116 -11.14 -3.35 -6.27
CA TRP A 116 -11.51 -4.33 -7.30
C TRP A 116 -11.80 -5.74 -6.77
N HIS A 117 -11.77 -5.96 -5.45
CA HIS A 117 -12.23 -7.22 -4.84
C HIS A 117 -13.74 -7.19 -4.60
N ASP A 118 -14.42 -8.30 -4.87
CA ASP A 118 -15.89 -8.42 -4.77
C ASP A 118 -16.44 -8.21 -3.34
N TRP A 119 -15.57 -8.29 -2.33
CA TRP A 119 -15.89 -8.08 -0.93
C TRP A 119 -15.67 -6.64 -0.45
N ALA A 120 -15.16 -5.72 -1.28
CA ALA A 120 -14.79 -4.37 -0.85
C ALA A 120 -15.17 -3.22 -1.80
N TRP A 121 -15.87 -3.51 -2.90
CA TRP A 121 -16.27 -2.48 -3.88
C TRP A 121 -17.31 -1.48 -3.37
N ASP A 122 -18.09 -1.85 -2.35
CA ASP A 122 -19.28 -1.12 -1.87
C ASP A 122 -18.97 -0.16 -0.71
N TYR A 123 -17.70 0.05 -0.36
CA TYR A 123 -17.32 1.08 0.62
C TYR A 123 -17.35 2.48 -0.02
N PRO A 124 -17.63 3.55 0.76
CA PRO A 124 -17.61 4.92 0.24
C PRO A 124 -16.29 5.28 -0.44
N VAL A 125 -15.16 4.96 0.20
CA VAL A 125 -13.81 5.20 -0.35
C VAL A 125 -13.50 4.36 -1.60
N SER A 126 -14.24 3.28 -1.85
CA SER A 126 -14.09 2.47 -3.07
C SER A 126 -14.83 3.07 -4.27
N GLN A 127 -15.75 4.02 -4.07
CA GLN A 127 -16.56 4.56 -5.17
C GLN A 127 -15.72 5.32 -6.19
N ALA A 128 -14.69 6.06 -5.77
CA ALA A 128 -13.76 6.71 -6.70
C ALA A 128 -13.10 5.70 -7.67
N PHE A 129 -12.71 4.52 -7.18
CA PHE A 129 -12.21 3.46 -8.05
C PHE A 129 -13.30 2.90 -8.96
N MET A 130 -14.53 2.71 -8.45
CA MET A 130 -15.64 2.18 -9.25
C MET A 130 -16.06 3.13 -10.36
N GLU A 131 -16.06 4.44 -10.12
CA GLU A 131 -16.27 5.48 -11.12
C GLU A 131 -15.20 5.40 -12.22
N ALA A 132 -13.92 5.35 -11.84
CA ALA A 132 -12.82 5.19 -12.79
C ALA A 132 -12.93 3.89 -13.60
N LYS A 133 -13.27 2.77 -12.94
CA LYS A 133 -13.50 1.48 -13.60
C LYS A 133 -14.63 1.58 -14.62
N ASN A 134 -15.75 2.21 -14.26
CA ASN A 134 -16.91 2.37 -15.14
C ASN A 134 -16.61 3.27 -16.36
N ALA A 135 -15.72 4.24 -16.21
CA ALA A 135 -15.22 5.10 -17.28
C ALA A 135 -14.10 4.44 -18.13
N SER A 136 -13.62 3.26 -17.75
CA SER A 136 -12.51 2.59 -18.42
C SER A 136 -12.96 1.47 -19.38
N PRO A 137 -12.06 0.97 -20.26
CA PRO A 137 -12.31 -0.24 -21.05
C PRO A 137 -12.67 -1.48 -20.21
N TRP A 138 -12.28 -1.52 -18.93
CA TRP A 138 -12.55 -2.62 -18.00
C TRP A 138 -13.89 -2.50 -17.26
N LYS A 139 -14.80 -1.63 -17.69
CA LYS A 139 -16.12 -1.45 -17.06
C LYS A 139 -16.89 -2.76 -16.90
N ASN A 140 -16.79 -3.66 -17.87
CA ASN A 140 -17.49 -4.96 -17.87
C ASN A 140 -16.68 -6.10 -17.23
N THR A 141 -15.42 -5.86 -16.84
CA THR A 141 -14.61 -6.88 -16.15
C THR A 141 -15.18 -7.14 -14.76
N ALA A 142 -15.40 -8.42 -14.42
CA ALA A 142 -15.88 -8.81 -13.10
C ALA A 142 -14.87 -8.44 -12.00
N LEU A 143 -15.38 -8.15 -10.81
CA LEU A 143 -14.54 -7.96 -9.63
C LEU A 143 -13.88 -9.29 -9.23
N LEU A 144 -12.68 -9.20 -8.67
CA LEU A 144 -11.89 -10.36 -8.28
C LEU A 144 -12.50 -11.04 -7.04
N LYS A 145 -12.67 -12.36 -7.16
CA LYS A 145 -13.00 -13.25 -6.05
C LYS A 145 -11.72 -13.62 -5.27
N PRO A 146 -11.83 -14.01 -3.99
CA PRO A 146 -10.66 -14.39 -3.21
C PRO A 146 -9.99 -15.63 -3.83
N ASN A 147 -8.68 -15.56 -4.08
CA ASN A 147 -7.92 -16.60 -4.78
C ASN A 147 -6.79 -17.22 -3.96
N ASN A 148 -6.66 -16.84 -2.69
CA ASN A 148 -5.69 -17.41 -1.75
C ASN A 148 -6.19 -17.29 -0.30
N SER A 149 -5.58 -18.05 0.61
CA SER A 149 -5.93 -18.07 2.03
C SER A 149 -6.00 -16.68 2.68
N ASN A 150 -5.08 -15.77 2.39
CA ASN A 150 -5.13 -14.41 2.95
C ASN A 150 -6.35 -13.63 2.46
N GLN A 151 -6.66 -13.70 1.17
CA GLN A 151 -7.84 -13.07 0.59
C GLN A 151 -9.14 -13.71 1.09
N LEU A 152 -9.20 -15.04 1.23
CA LEU A 152 -10.34 -15.74 1.82
C LEU A 152 -10.62 -15.25 3.24
N ARG A 153 -9.58 -15.13 4.07
CA ARG A 153 -9.69 -14.59 5.43
C ARG A 153 -10.22 -13.16 5.45
N TYR A 154 -9.70 -12.26 4.63
CA TYR A 154 -10.17 -10.87 4.59
C TYR A 154 -11.57 -10.76 4.00
N SER A 155 -11.87 -11.50 2.94
CA SER A 155 -13.20 -11.57 2.36
C SER A 155 -14.24 -12.02 3.38
N ALA A 156 -13.94 -13.07 4.16
CA ALA A 156 -14.80 -13.52 5.26
C ALA A 156 -15.06 -12.40 6.29
N LYS A 157 -14.01 -11.74 6.78
CA LYS A 157 -14.13 -10.62 7.74
C LYS A 157 -15.01 -9.48 7.22
N HIS A 158 -14.79 -9.05 5.97
CA HIS A 158 -15.59 -7.98 5.35
C HIS A 158 -17.04 -8.39 5.13
N MET A 159 -17.31 -9.63 4.70
CA MET A 159 -18.68 -10.12 4.53
C MET A 159 -19.42 -10.19 5.87
N LEU A 160 -18.77 -10.66 6.93
CA LEU A 160 -19.35 -10.68 8.28
C LEU A 160 -19.63 -9.28 8.82
N LYS A 161 -18.68 -8.34 8.67
CA LYS A 161 -18.86 -6.93 9.06
C LYS A 161 -20.05 -6.28 8.34
N LYS A 162 -20.36 -6.73 7.12
CA LYS A 162 -21.49 -6.30 6.30
C LYS A 162 -22.74 -7.17 6.46
N HIS A 163 -22.80 -8.02 7.50
CA HIS A 163 -23.92 -8.92 7.79
C HIS A 163 -24.26 -9.95 6.70
N ARG A 164 -23.32 -10.22 5.77
CA ARG A 164 -23.44 -11.24 4.71
C ARG A 164 -22.94 -12.60 5.24
N TYR A 165 -23.63 -13.13 6.23
CA TYR A 165 -23.18 -14.28 7.04
C TYR A 165 -22.87 -15.54 6.23
N LEU A 166 -23.73 -15.94 5.29
CA LEU A 166 -23.51 -17.14 4.48
C LEU A 166 -22.18 -17.09 3.72
N LYS A 167 -21.91 -15.96 3.05
CA LYS A 167 -20.64 -15.73 2.33
C LYS A 167 -19.46 -15.64 3.30
N GLY A 168 -19.66 -14.97 4.45
CA GLY A 168 -18.65 -14.85 5.50
C GLY A 168 -18.18 -16.20 6.04
N PHE A 169 -19.11 -17.06 6.45
CA PHE A 169 -18.80 -18.38 6.97
C PHE A 169 -18.25 -19.33 5.90
N SER A 170 -18.82 -19.30 4.68
CA SER A 170 -18.30 -20.08 3.56
C SER A 170 -16.84 -19.73 3.24
N ASN A 171 -16.50 -18.44 3.19
CA ASN A 171 -15.11 -18.00 2.94
C ASN A 171 -14.16 -18.39 4.08
N TYR A 172 -14.62 -18.41 5.34
CA TYR A 172 -13.80 -18.93 6.44
C TYR A 172 -13.57 -20.43 6.35
N LEU A 173 -14.59 -21.21 5.98
CA LEU A 173 -14.42 -22.64 5.74
C LEU A 173 -13.36 -22.90 4.67
N PHE A 174 -13.44 -22.20 3.53
CA PHE A 174 -12.42 -22.31 2.48
C PHE A 174 -11.04 -21.85 2.95
N TYR A 175 -10.95 -20.78 3.76
CA TYR A 175 -9.70 -20.34 4.36
C TYR A 175 -9.03 -21.45 5.19
N PHE A 176 -9.79 -22.13 6.06
CA PHE A 176 -9.26 -23.23 6.87
C PHE A 176 -8.87 -24.44 6.03
N ILE A 177 -9.65 -24.77 4.98
CA ILE A 177 -9.30 -25.85 4.04
C ILE A 177 -7.97 -25.54 3.33
N GLU A 178 -7.77 -24.33 2.82
CA GLU A 178 -6.49 -23.95 2.20
C GLU A 178 -5.31 -23.98 3.17
N LYS A 179 -5.54 -23.62 4.44
CA LYS A 179 -4.50 -23.64 5.47
C LYS A 179 -4.07 -25.03 5.90
N ILE A 180 -4.87 -26.07 5.65
CA ILE A 180 -4.51 -27.46 5.94
C ILE A 180 -3.71 -28.08 4.77
N LYS A 181 -3.88 -27.56 3.55
CA LYS A 181 -3.18 -28.07 2.35
C LYS A 181 -1.71 -27.65 2.24
N HIS A 182 -1.26 -26.72 3.09
CA HIS A 182 0.07 -26.13 3.11
C HIS A 182 0.61 -26.12 4.54
#